data_AF-M4SSI4-F1
#
_entry.id   AF-M4SSI4-F1
#
_cell.length_a   1.000
_cell.length_b   1.000
_cell.length_c   1.000
_cell.angle_alpha   90.00
_cell.angle_beta   90.00
_cell.angle_gamma   90.00
#
_symmetry.space_group_name_H-M   'P 1'
#
loop_
_entity.id
_entity.type
_entity.pdbx_description
1 polymer ?
#
loop_
_entity_poly.entity_id
_entity_poly.type
_entity_poly.pdbx_seq_one_letter_code
_entity_poly.pdbx_strand_id
1 'polypeptide(L)'
;MTELQKERNQAVLAAQALAHTARGPAYELIAAKASKRLSEAAAIVANLADAASNALTTIGRRHGEISAVHKTATQPNKQTATTHTAAQQPTAGAVVGNGGSVLRCTITATQELDTTADCSGEAGDMAAARTIRQHLANAKKLKLGKADEIEIKTSTIKVDAVGAIGNAANPKSSGDSKACEQNSGVSATPAATGVAAGVGLVSIKPTEPNLHGELDINQLTTGANAALTPQQTKATNLLTTDVELAHAINNVRTANKQLPSTLSDTTIADLARTKEAQLLAAWLKDPTAGKLKLEADNDKVAQAIFGHKDGSIKEKFLEPLTKETVTIPTDGETIKGNIQEIAEGGNFGAAMAYFYAKNQKMRQQH
;
A
#
# COMPACT_ATOMS: atom_id res chain seq x y z
N MET A 1 -0.86 20.95 -15.06
CA MET A 1 -1.53 21.71 -13.97
C MET A 1 -2.89 21.07 -13.73
N THR A 2 -3.28 20.80 -12.48
CA THR A 2 -4.63 20.24 -12.17
C THR A 2 -5.71 21.32 -12.30
N GLU A 3 -6.98 20.95 -12.46
CA GLU A 3 -8.09 21.92 -12.55
C GLU A 3 -8.22 22.78 -11.27
N LEU A 4 -8.04 22.18 -10.08
CA LEU A 4 -7.98 22.92 -8.81
C LEU A 4 -6.84 23.96 -8.78
N GLN A 5 -5.69 23.64 -9.37
CA GLN A 5 -4.55 24.56 -9.44
C GLN A 5 -4.82 25.72 -10.42
N LYS A 6 -5.44 25.43 -11.57
CA LYS A 6 -5.84 26.46 -12.55
C LYS A 6 -6.82 27.45 -11.92
N GLU A 7 -7.90 26.93 -11.32
CA GLU A 7 -8.93 27.75 -10.67
C GLU A 7 -8.34 28.60 -9.54
N ARG A 8 -7.46 28.02 -8.71
CA ARG A 8 -6.76 28.76 -7.66
C ARG A 8 -5.91 29.88 -8.24
N ASN A 9 -5.10 29.62 -9.28
CA ASN A 9 -4.27 30.65 -9.89
C ASN A 9 -5.14 31.77 -10.49
N GLN A 10 -6.21 31.41 -11.19
CA GLN A 10 -7.15 32.35 -11.79
C GLN A 10 -7.79 33.25 -10.72
N ALA A 11 -8.30 32.66 -9.65
CA ALA A 11 -8.93 33.40 -8.55
C ALA A 11 -7.93 34.31 -7.81
N VAL A 12 -6.73 33.82 -7.51
CA VAL A 12 -5.69 34.60 -6.82
C VAL A 12 -5.21 35.77 -7.69
N LEU A 13 -5.02 35.56 -9.00
CA LEU A 13 -4.65 36.64 -9.91
C LEU A 13 -5.77 37.67 -10.03
N ALA A 14 -7.03 37.21 -10.15
CA ALA A 14 -8.19 38.10 -10.19
C ALA A 14 -8.32 38.94 -8.92
N ALA A 15 -8.11 38.34 -7.75
CA ALA A 15 -8.14 39.04 -6.47
C ALA A 15 -7.13 40.19 -6.42
N GLN A 16 -5.90 39.98 -6.93
CA GLN A 16 -4.90 41.03 -7.01
C GLN A 16 -5.21 42.06 -8.09
N ALA A 17 -5.56 41.64 -9.31
CA ALA A 17 -5.82 42.54 -10.42
C ALA A 17 -7.05 43.45 -10.18
N LEU A 18 -8.03 42.95 -9.42
CA LEU A 18 -9.32 43.60 -9.18
C LEU A 18 -9.51 44.03 -7.72
N ALA A 19 -8.44 44.06 -6.92
CA ALA A 19 -8.46 44.35 -5.48
C ALA A 19 -9.19 45.67 -5.12
N HIS A 20 -9.06 46.68 -5.98
CA HIS A 20 -9.64 48.02 -5.78
C HIS A 20 -10.95 48.23 -6.55
N THR A 21 -11.63 47.15 -6.93
CA THR A 21 -12.94 47.19 -7.60
C THR A 21 -14.03 46.66 -6.67
N ALA A 22 -15.30 46.90 -7.02
CA ALA A 22 -16.43 46.32 -6.27
C ALA A 22 -16.43 44.78 -6.22
N ARG A 23 -15.75 44.11 -7.17
CA ARG A 23 -15.62 42.64 -7.21
C ARG A 23 -14.42 42.12 -6.41
N GLY A 24 -13.53 42.99 -5.94
CA GLY A 24 -12.31 42.62 -5.22
C GLY A 24 -12.55 41.70 -4.02
N PRO A 25 -13.49 42.03 -3.11
CA PRO A 25 -13.77 41.17 -1.95
C PRO A 25 -14.28 39.77 -2.32
N ALA A 26 -15.10 39.66 -3.37
CA ALA A 26 -15.56 38.37 -3.88
C ALA A 26 -14.39 37.51 -4.36
N TYR A 27 -13.50 38.07 -5.16
CA TYR A 27 -12.33 37.33 -5.65
C TYR A 27 -11.38 36.94 -4.54
N GLU A 28 -11.22 37.73 -3.49
CA GLU A 28 -10.41 37.31 -2.33
C GLU A 28 -11.01 36.11 -1.59
N LEU A 29 -12.34 36.10 -1.39
CA LEU A 29 -12.99 34.93 -0.79
C LEU A 29 -12.86 33.69 -1.70
N ILE A 30 -13.07 33.85 -3.01
CA ILE A 30 -12.93 32.76 -3.99
C ILE A 30 -11.48 32.25 -3.99
N ALA A 31 -10.49 33.13 -3.98
CA ALA A 31 -9.07 32.78 -3.94
C ALA A 31 -8.70 31.99 -2.68
N ALA A 32 -9.19 32.42 -1.51
CA ALA A 32 -9.00 31.71 -0.25
C ALA A 32 -9.64 30.31 -0.29
N LYS A 33 -10.88 30.19 -0.80
CA LYS A 33 -11.57 28.89 -0.91
C LYS A 33 -10.93 27.95 -1.93
N ALA A 34 -10.49 28.46 -3.08
CA ALA A 34 -9.78 27.67 -4.07
C ALA A 34 -8.44 27.15 -3.52
N SER A 35 -7.70 28.02 -2.80
CA SER A 35 -6.45 27.64 -2.14
C SER A 35 -6.66 26.56 -1.07
N LYS A 36 -7.74 26.68 -0.27
CA LYS A 36 -8.12 25.67 0.71
C LYS A 36 -8.39 24.31 0.05
N ARG A 37 -9.21 24.28 -1.01
CA ARG A 37 -9.53 23.03 -1.74
C ARG A 37 -8.30 22.39 -2.38
N LEU A 38 -7.41 23.19 -2.97
CA LEU A 38 -6.14 22.70 -3.51
C LEU A 38 -5.26 22.09 -2.41
N SER A 39 -5.18 22.73 -1.24
CA SER A 39 -4.42 22.22 -0.09
C SER A 39 -5.03 20.92 0.46
N GLU A 40 -6.36 20.84 0.55
CA GLU A 40 -7.07 19.62 0.96
C GLU A 40 -6.83 18.48 -0.02
N ALA A 41 -6.90 18.74 -1.33
CA ALA A 41 -6.58 17.75 -2.36
C ALA A 41 -5.13 17.25 -2.25
N ALA A 42 -4.17 18.17 -2.06
CA ALA A 42 -2.77 17.81 -1.88
C ALA A 42 -2.55 16.93 -0.64
N ALA A 43 -3.21 17.26 0.49
CA ALA A 43 -3.14 16.46 1.71
C ALA A 43 -3.76 15.06 1.52
N ILE A 44 -4.89 14.95 0.82
CA ILE A 44 -5.51 13.65 0.50
C ILE A 44 -4.55 12.79 -0.33
N VAL A 45 -3.98 13.35 -1.39
CA VAL A 45 -3.04 12.63 -2.28
C VAL A 45 -1.79 12.20 -1.53
N ALA A 46 -1.21 13.07 -0.70
CA ALA A 46 -0.02 12.74 0.09
C ALA A 46 -0.30 11.60 1.09
N ASN A 47 -1.41 11.68 1.82
CA ASN A 47 -1.81 10.63 2.77
C ASN A 47 -2.11 9.30 2.06
N LEU A 48 -2.75 9.35 0.89
CA LEU A 48 -3.01 8.15 0.10
C LEU A 48 -1.71 7.53 -0.42
N ALA A 49 -0.76 8.33 -0.89
CA ALA A 49 0.53 7.83 -1.38
C ALA A 49 1.32 7.10 -0.28
N ASP A 50 1.38 7.69 0.92
CA ASP A 50 2.04 7.09 2.08
C ASP A 50 1.36 5.78 2.51
N ALA A 51 0.03 5.80 2.67
CA ALA A 51 -0.73 4.61 3.02
C ALA A 51 -0.58 3.50 1.97
N ALA A 52 -0.62 3.85 0.68
CA ALA A 52 -0.49 2.89 -0.42
C ALA A 52 0.89 2.23 -0.45
N SER A 53 1.95 3.02 -0.23
CA SER A 53 3.32 2.51 -0.12
C SER A 53 3.44 1.47 1.00
N ASN A 54 2.91 1.79 2.18
CA ASN A 54 2.92 0.88 3.33
C ASN A 54 2.12 -0.40 3.05
N ALA A 55 0.93 -0.29 2.46
CA ALA A 55 0.11 -1.44 2.11
C ALA A 55 0.77 -2.35 1.07
N LEU A 56 1.36 -1.79 0.01
CA LEU A 56 2.09 -2.55 -1.00
C LEU A 56 3.28 -3.30 -0.37
N THR A 57 4.03 -2.65 0.51
CA THR A 57 5.13 -3.27 1.23
C THR A 57 4.66 -4.43 2.11
N THR A 58 3.58 -4.22 2.87
CA THR A 58 3.05 -5.22 3.81
C THR A 58 2.43 -6.42 3.08
N ILE A 59 1.67 -6.18 2.01
CA ILE A 59 1.13 -7.22 1.13
C ILE A 59 2.28 -7.97 0.43
N GLY A 60 3.29 -7.26 -0.05
CA GLY A 60 4.47 -7.84 -0.67
C GLY A 60 5.24 -8.76 0.27
N ARG A 61 5.41 -8.36 1.55
CA ARG A 61 5.99 -9.23 2.59
C ARG A 61 5.16 -10.49 2.80
N ARG A 62 3.84 -10.36 3.02
CA ARG A 62 2.94 -11.52 3.18
C ARG A 62 3.01 -12.47 1.98
N HIS A 63 3.01 -11.93 0.76
CA HIS A 63 3.15 -12.73 -0.45
C HIS A 63 4.50 -13.46 -0.53
N GLY A 64 5.59 -12.79 -0.14
CA GLY A 64 6.92 -13.41 -0.03
C GLY A 64 6.97 -14.53 1.00
N GLU A 65 6.34 -14.34 2.16
CA GLU A 65 6.23 -15.35 3.22
C GLU A 65 5.47 -16.60 2.73
N ILE A 66 4.31 -16.41 2.08
CA ILE A 66 3.54 -17.49 1.44
C ILE A 66 4.38 -18.22 0.39
N SER A 67 5.06 -17.48 -0.48
CA SER A 67 5.89 -18.05 -1.53
C SER A 67 7.05 -18.87 -0.97
N ALA A 68 7.67 -18.41 0.11
CA ALA A 68 8.76 -19.11 0.79
C ALA A 68 8.29 -20.43 1.41
N VAL A 69 7.14 -20.44 2.10
CA VAL A 69 6.59 -21.68 2.68
C VAL A 69 6.12 -22.63 1.58
N HIS A 70 5.43 -22.15 0.54
CA HIS A 70 5.01 -22.98 -0.59
C HIS A 70 6.22 -23.65 -1.27
N LYS A 71 7.30 -22.90 -1.52
CA LYS A 71 8.55 -23.46 -2.03
C LYS A 71 9.11 -24.51 -1.07
N THR A 72 9.20 -24.22 0.22
CA THR A 72 9.76 -25.14 1.22
C THR A 72 8.92 -26.41 1.40
N ALA A 73 7.61 -26.35 1.18
CA ALA A 73 6.73 -27.51 1.28
C ALA A 73 6.77 -28.41 0.02
N THR A 74 7.01 -27.83 -1.15
CA THR A 74 7.05 -28.57 -2.43
C THR A 74 8.45 -29.05 -2.80
N GLN A 75 9.48 -28.36 -2.33
CA GLN A 75 10.89 -28.64 -2.61
C GLN A 75 11.38 -30.03 -2.15
N PRO A 76 11.07 -30.50 -0.92
CA PRO A 76 11.50 -31.82 -0.47
C PRO A 76 10.83 -32.99 -1.23
N ASN A 77 9.65 -32.80 -1.84
CA ASN A 77 9.03 -33.82 -2.71
C ASN A 77 9.90 -34.16 -3.94
N LYS A 78 10.86 -33.29 -4.27
CA LYS A 78 11.80 -33.45 -5.39
C LYS A 78 13.21 -33.84 -4.92
N GLN A 79 13.40 -34.08 -3.62
CA GLN A 79 14.68 -34.56 -3.12
C GLN A 79 14.88 -36.02 -3.51
N THR A 80 16.03 -36.27 -4.15
CA THR A 80 16.47 -37.63 -4.47
C THR A 80 17.69 -37.94 -3.63
N ALA A 81 17.72 -39.13 -3.02
CA ALA A 81 18.88 -39.57 -2.27
C ALA A 81 20.08 -39.68 -3.23
N THR A 82 21.15 -38.95 -2.94
CA THR A 82 22.38 -39.02 -3.74
C THR A 82 23.35 -40.03 -3.20
N THR A 83 23.56 -40.03 -1.88
CA THR A 83 24.51 -40.93 -1.21
C THR A 83 23.97 -41.39 0.14
N HIS A 84 24.30 -42.62 0.49
CA HIS A 84 24.07 -43.23 1.79
C HIS A 84 25.43 -43.58 2.39
N THR A 85 25.64 -43.22 3.65
CA THR A 85 26.86 -43.56 4.41
C THR A 85 26.47 -44.37 5.63
N ALA A 86 26.98 -45.59 5.71
CA ALA A 86 26.78 -46.44 6.87
C ALA A 86 27.91 -46.27 7.88
N ALA A 87 27.57 -46.17 9.17
CA ALA A 87 28.55 -46.14 10.25
C ALA A 87 28.04 -46.90 11.47
N GLN A 88 28.99 -47.44 12.23
CA GLN A 88 28.72 -47.98 13.56
C GLN A 88 28.77 -46.80 14.52
N GLN A 89 27.74 -46.65 15.36
CA GLN A 89 27.67 -45.56 16.32
C GLN A 89 27.16 -46.06 17.67
N PRO A 90 27.59 -45.45 18.80
CA PRO A 90 26.92 -45.64 20.08
C PRO A 90 25.44 -45.27 19.99
N THR A 91 24.58 -45.95 20.75
CA THR A 91 23.15 -45.60 20.84
C THR A 91 22.98 -44.15 21.31
N ALA A 92 22.23 -43.35 20.55
CA ALA A 92 21.82 -42.00 20.92
C ALA A 92 20.45 -41.67 20.30
N GLY A 93 19.54 -41.06 21.08
CA GLY A 93 18.17 -40.76 20.66
C GLY A 93 17.19 -41.93 20.85
N ALA A 94 15.99 -41.81 20.28
CA ALA A 94 14.97 -42.86 20.29
C ALA A 94 15.32 -43.96 19.28
N VAL A 95 16.25 -44.86 19.64
CA VAL A 95 16.61 -46.02 18.81
C VAL A 95 15.93 -47.28 19.33
N VAL A 96 15.45 -48.13 18.42
CA VAL A 96 14.87 -49.44 18.73
C VAL A 96 16.02 -50.40 19.08
N GLY A 97 16.06 -50.87 20.33
CA GLY A 97 16.97 -51.96 20.74
C GLY A 97 17.92 -51.61 21.88
N ASN A 98 17.87 -52.43 22.92
CA ASN A 98 18.58 -52.31 24.18
C ASN A 98 20.13 -52.41 24.02
N GLY A 99 20.87 -51.64 24.83
CA GLY A 99 22.34 -51.59 25.00
C GLY A 99 23.25 -52.18 23.91
N GLY A 100 23.89 -51.34 23.08
CA GLY A 100 24.87 -51.76 22.07
C GLY A 100 25.29 -50.66 21.09
N SER A 101 25.96 -51.04 19.99
CA SER A 101 26.15 -50.16 18.82
C SER A 101 25.00 -50.33 17.82
N VAL A 102 24.66 -49.27 17.07
CA VAL A 102 23.56 -49.26 16.09
C VAL A 102 24.07 -48.92 14.69
N LEU A 103 23.39 -49.43 13.65
CA LEU A 103 23.65 -49.07 12.27
C LEU A 103 23.08 -47.68 12.04
N ARG A 104 23.94 -46.67 11.92
CA ARG A 104 23.52 -45.33 11.49
C ARG A 104 23.65 -45.24 9.98
N CYS A 105 22.53 -45.01 9.32
CA CYS A 105 22.49 -44.67 7.90
C CYS A 105 22.32 -43.15 7.76
N THR A 106 23.35 -42.47 7.27
CA THR A 106 23.27 -41.04 6.92
C THR A 106 22.95 -40.93 5.45
N ILE A 107 21.82 -40.27 5.15
CA ILE A 107 21.34 -40.08 3.78
C ILE A 107 21.58 -38.63 3.39
N THR A 108 22.35 -38.42 2.33
CA THR A 108 22.45 -37.11 1.67
C THR A 108 21.49 -37.11 0.50
N ALA A 109 20.62 -36.11 0.44
CA ALA A 109 19.77 -35.87 -0.73
C ALA A 109 20.21 -34.58 -1.42
N THR A 110 20.18 -34.57 -2.75
CA THR A 110 20.28 -33.32 -3.52
C THR A 110 18.94 -32.99 -4.14
N GLN A 111 18.84 -31.75 -4.59
CA GLN A 111 17.64 -31.26 -5.22
C GLN A 111 18.02 -30.37 -6.39
N GLU A 112 17.27 -30.51 -7.48
CA GLU A 112 17.31 -29.54 -8.56
C GLU A 112 16.52 -28.29 -8.17
N LEU A 113 17.10 -27.13 -8.48
CA LEU A 113 16.47 -25.85 -8.24
C LEU A 113 15.28 -25.70 -9.19
N ASP A 114 14.08 -25.64 -8.62
CA ASP A 114 12.91 -25.17 -9.35
C ASP A 114 12.63 -23.71 -9.01
N THR A 115 12.39 -22.92 -10.05
CA THR A 115 12.06 -21.48 -9.94
C THR A 115 10.63 -21.19 -10.35
N THR A 116 9.87 -22.20 -10.78
CA THR A 116 8.51 -22.04 -11.32
C THR A 116 7.56 -23.08 -10.73
N ALA A 117 6.28 -22.71 -10.59
CA ALA A 117 5.20 -23.64 -10.31
C ALA A 117 4.21 -23.61 -11.47
N ASP A 118 3.68 -24.76 -11.85
CA ASP A 118 2.59 -24.84 -12.83
C ASP A 118 1.28 -24.53 -12.10
N CYS A 119 0.69 -23.38 -12.42
CA CYS A 119 -0.60 -22.94 -11.89
C CYS A 119 -1.71 -22.98 -12.97
N SER A 120 -1.56 -23.83 -13.99
CA SER A 120 -2.53 -23.92 -15.09
C SER A 120 -3.89 -24.46 -14.64
N GLY A 121 -3.93 -25.30 -13.60
CA GLY A 121 -5.17 -25.81 -12.99
C GLY A 121 -6.00 -24.73 -12.31
N GLU A 122 -5.36 -23.63 -11.91
CA GLU A 122 -5.92 -22.53 -11.13
C GLU A 122 -6.28 -21.32 -12.02
N ALA A 123 -6.24 -21.47 -13.34
CA ALA A 123 -6.48 -20.36 -14.28
C ALA A 123 -7.82 -19.65 -14.03
N GLY A 124 -8.87 -20.40 -13.65
CA GLY A 124 -10.17 -19.86 -13.26
C GLY A 124 -10.12 -19.01 -12.00
N ASP A 125 -9.43 -19.49 -10.97
CA ASP A 125 -9.25 -18.77 -9.70
C ASP A 125 -8.37 -17.52 -9.87
N MET A 126 -7.35 -17.60 -10.71
CA MET A 126 -6.52 -16.45 -11.08
C MET A 126 -7.34 -15.39 -11.83
N ALA A 127 -8.24 -15.79 -12.72
CA ALA A 127 -9.16 -14.88 -13.38
C ALA A 127 -10.15 -14.25 -12.38
N ALA A 128 -10.70 -15.03 -11.46
CA ALA A 128 -11.59 -14.53 -10.40
C ALA A 128 -10.85 -13.55 -9.48
N ALA A 129 -9.62 -13.85 -9.06
CA ALA A 129 -8.79 -13.00 -8.22
C ALA A 129 -8.52 -11.63 -8.86
N ARG A 130 -8.37 -11.54 -10.18
CA ARG A 130 -8.22 -10.25 -10.89
C ARG A 130 -9.44 -9.33 -10.74
N THR A 131 -10.63 -9.89 -10.51
CA THR A 131 -11.85 -9.09 -10.29
C THR A 131 -11.87 -8.42 -8.92
N ILE A 132 -11.04 -8.85 -7.97
CA ILE A 132 -11.02 -8.33 -6.59
C ILE A 132 -10.79 -6.82 -6.54
N ARG A 133 -10.10 -6.24 -7.53
CA ARG A 133 -9.88 -4.80 -7.65
C ARG A 133 -11.17 -3.99 -7.50
N GLN A 134 -12.29 -4.51 -8.02
CA GLN A 134 -13.60 -3.86 -7.95
C GLN A 134 -14.23 -3.91 -6.55
N HIS A 135 -13.78 -4.85 -5.71
CA HIS A 135 -14.33 -5.09 -4.37
C HIS A 135 -13.40 -4.60 -3.25
N LEU A 136 -12.13 -4.31 -3.54
CA LEU A 136 -11.11 -3.98 -2.53
C LEU A 136 -11.48 -2.80 -1.62
N ALA A 137 -12.27 -1.83 -2.10
CA ALA A 137 -12.72 -0.71 -1.27
C ALA A 137 -13.66 -1.15 -0.13
N ASN A 138 -14.47 -2.20 -0.36
CA ASN A 138 -15.58 -2.59 0.53
C ASN A 138 -15.44 -4.02 1.08
N ALA A 139 -14.46 -4.78 0.64
CA ALA A 139 -14.28 -6.17 1.04
C ALA A 139 -14.01 -6.29 2.55
N LYS A 140 -14.91 -6.93 3.27
CA LYS A 140 -14.78 -7.15 4.73
C LYS A 140 -13.76 -8.25 5.04
N LYS A 141 -13.75 -9.30 4.22
CA LYS A 141 -12.86 -10.45 4.36
C LYS A 141 -11.99 -10.59 3.13
N LEU A 142 -10.73 -10.93 3.33
CA LEU A 142 -9.76 -11.17 2.26
C LEU A 142 -8.99 -12.46 2.55
N LYS A 143 -8.89 -13.34 1.55
CA LYS A 143 -8.06 -14.55 1.61
C LYS A 143 -6.63 -14.17 1.30
N LEU A 144 -5.85 -13.88 2.34
CA LEU A 144 -4.44 -13.48 2.23
C LEU A 144 -3.50 -14.41 3.00
N GLY A 145 -4.01 -15.54 3.50
CA GLY A 145 -3.28 -16.47 4.37
C GLY A 145 -3.07 -15.89 5.77
N LYS A 146 -3.42 -16.66 6.79
CA LYS A 146 -3.16 -16.24 8.18
C LYS A 146 -1.72 -16.52 8.57
N ALA A 147 -1.18 -15.72 9.48
CA ALA A 147 0.20 -15.88 9.93
C ALA A 147 0.49 -17.27 10.52
N ASP A 148 -0.48 -17.87 11.22
CA ASP A 148 -0.37 -19.21 11.82
C ASP A 148 -0.51 -20.36 10.81
N GLU A 149 -0.94 -20.07 9.59
CA GLU A 149 -0.98 -21.03 8.48
C GLU A 149 0.36 -21.05 7.71
N ILE A 150 1.16 -20.00 7.82
CA ILE A 150 2.45 -19.82 7.16
C ILE A 150 3.54 -20.50 7.99
N GLU A 151 3.46 -21.83 8.07
CA GLU A 151 4.44 -22.65 8.75
C GLU A 151 4.75 -23.93 7.97
N ILE A 152 5.95 -24.48 8.22
CA ILE A 152 6.25 -25.84 7.79
C ILE A 152 5.50 -26.76 8.74
N LYS A 153 4.57 -27.55 8.19
CA LYS A 153 3.77 -28.52 8.95
C LYS A 153 4.63 -29.75 9.27
N THR A 154 4.16 -30.94 8.92
CA THR A 154 4.89 -32.19 9.12
C THR A 154 5.50 -32.69 7.82
N SER A 155 6.47 -33.61 7.93
CA SER A 155 6.99 -34.35 6.79
C SER A 155 6.84 -35.84 7.03
N THR A 156 6.34 -36.54 6.03
CA THR A 156 6.34 -38.01 6.00
C THR A 156 7.65 -38.46 5.38
N ILE A 157 8.47 -39.16 6.15
CA ILE A 157 9.71 -39.77 5.65
C ILE A 157 9.44 -41.27 5.52
N LYS A 158 9.55 -41.79 4.31
CA LYS A 158 9.42 -43.23 4.04
C LYS A 158 10.80 -43.84 3.88
N VAL A 159 11.02 -44.93 4.59
CA VAL A 159 12.26 -45.70 4.59
C VAL A 159 11.88 -47.15 4.40
N ASP A 160 12.53 -47.81 3.44
CA ASP A 160 12.37 -49.24 3.25
C ASP A 160 13.50 -49.96 3.96
N ALA A 161 13.16 -51.10 4.56
CA ALA A 161 14.11 -52.02 5.16
C ALA A 161 13.87 -53.41 4.57
N VAL A 162 14.97 -54.10 4.27
CA VAL A 162 14.96 -55.49 3.80
C VAL A 162 15.83 -56.33 4.72
N GLY A 163 15.46 -57.59 4.92
CA GLY A 163 16.24 -58.55 5.70
C GLY A 163 16.31 -58.27 7.20
N ALA A 164 17.15 -59.03 7.90
CA ALA A 164 17.37 -58.88 9.34
C ALA A 164 18.48 -57.85 9.60
N ILE A 165 18.11 -56.67 10.08
CA ILE A 165 19.04 -55.61 10.49
C ILE A 165 19.41 -55.87 11.97
N GLY A 166 20.55 -56.52 12.18
CA GLY A 166 21.07 -56.91 13.49
C GLY A 166 21.86 -55.82 14.24
N ASN A 167 22.88 -56.24 15.01
CA ASN A 167 23.62 -55.44 15.99
C ASN A 167 24.68 -54.45 15.44
N ALA A 168 24.49 -53.93 14.22
CA ALA A 168 25.46 -53.07 13.52
C ALA A 168 26.86 -53.65 13.27
N ALA A 169 27.09 -54.96 13.38
CA ALA A 169 28.38 -55.56 13.03
C ALA A 169 28.69 -55.32 11.54
N ASN A 170 29.80 -54.63 11.24
CA ASN A 170 30.30 -54.33 9.89
C ASN A 170 29.33 -53.54 8.99
N PRO A 171 29.00 -52.29 9.35
CA PRO A 171 28.13 -51.45 8.55
C PRO A 171 28.81 -51.06 7.23
N LYS A 172 28.08 -51.14 6.12
CA LYS A 172 28.58 -50.71 4.81
C LYS A 172 27.48 -50.00 4.02
N SER A 173 27.89 -49.15 3.09
CA SER A 173 26.99 -48.64 2.06
C SER A 173 26.92 -49.64 0.90
N SER A 174 25.78 -49.71 0.22
CA SER A 174 25.67 -50.44 -1.06
C SER A 174 26.66 -49.88 -2.09
N GLY A 175 26.98 -50.67 -3.13
CA GLY A 175 27.99 -50.29 -4.13
C GLY A 175 27.62 -49.03 -4.92
N ASP A 176 26.32 -48.75 -5.07
CA ASP A 176 25.78 -47.53 -5.69
C ASP A 176 25.54 -46.37 -4.69
N SER A 177 25.86 -46.57 -3.40
CA SER A 177 25.59 -45.64 -2.31
C SER A 177 24.10 -45.25 -2.18
N LYS A 178 23.17 -46.12 -2.55
CA LYS A 178 21.71 -45.90 -2.44
C LYS A 178 21.04 -46.61 -1.27
N ALA A 179 21.77 -47.42 -0.49
CA ALA A 179 21.30 -48.04 0.74
C ALA A 179 22.44 -48.20 1.75
N CYS A 180 22.09 -48.38 3.03
CA CYS A 180 23.00 -48.87 4.06
C CYS A 180 22.68 -50.33 4.37
N GLU A 181 23.70 -51.18 4.40
CA GLU A 181 23.56 -52.61 4.59
C GLU A 181 24.29 -53.11 5.84
N GLN A 182 23.87 -54.27 6.31
CA GLN A 182 24.54 -55.00 7.37
C GLN A 182 24.95 -56.39 6.87
N ASN A 183 26.25 -56.69 6.94
CA ASN A 183 26.92 -57.91 6.47
C ASN A 183 27.05 -58.08 4.94
N SER A 184 28.18 -57.65 4.36
CA SER A 184 28.50 -57.93 2.96
C SER A 184 29.16 -59.31 2.79
N GLY A 185 28.36 -60.35 2.56
CA GLY A 185 28.83 -61.50 1.79
C GLY A 185 28.33 -61.32 0.35
N VAL A 186 29.24 -60.97 -0.58
CA VAL A 186 29.11 -60.97 -2.07
C VAL A 186 29.21 -59.58 -2.74
N SER A 187 30.31 -59.43 -3.49
CA SER A 187 30.62 -58.54 -4.63
C SER A 187 30.77 -57.02 -4.41
N ALA A 188 31.65 -56.41 -5.22
CA ALA A 188 31.99 -54.99 -5.22
C ALA A 188 30.93 -54.08 -5.88
N THR A 189 29.85 -54.65 -6.44
CA THR A 189 28.78 -53.88 -7.10
C THR A 189 27.36 -54.41 -6.83
N PRO A 190 26.87 -54.47 -5.58
CA PRO A 190 25.44 -54.61 -5.32
C PRO A 190 24.79 -53.23 -5.47
N ALA A 191 23.84 -53.10 -6.40
CA ALA A 191 22.90 -51.98 -6.39
C ALA A 191 22.01 -52.05 -5.14
N ALA A 192 21.36 -50.97 -4.73
CA ALA A 192 20.48 -50.97 -3.55
C ALA A 192 19.39 -52.05 -3.59
N THR A 193 18.89 -52.41 -4.79
CA THR A 193 17.91 -53.50 -4.98
C THR A 193 18.49 -54.90 -4.78
N GLY A 194 19.82 -55.05 -4.77
CA GLY A 194 20.53 -56.31 -4.57
C GLY A 194 20.99 -56.56 -3.13
N VAL A 195 20.66 -55.67 -2.20
CA VAL A 195 21.05 -55.77 -0.79
C VAL A 195 20.17 -56.80 -0.07
N ALA A 196 20.78 -57.81 0.57
CA ALA A 196 20.07 -58.86 1.30
C ALA A 196 19.53 -58.41 2.67
N ALA A 197 20.23 -57.49 3.34
CA ALA A 197 19.79 -56.86 4.58
C ALA A 197 20.24 -55.39 4.63
N GLY A 198 19.30 -54.44 4.64
CA GLY A 198 19.63 -53.02 4.57
C GLY A 198 18.45 -52.07 4.64
N VAL A 199 18.77 -50.77 4.62
CA VAL A 199 17.85 -49.64 4.80
C VAL A 199 18.13 -48.57 3.74
N GLY A 200 17.09 -48.01 3.14
CA GLY A 200 17.20 -46.91 2.17
C GLY A 200 16.08 -45.89 2.28
N LEU A 201 16.35 -44.65 1.88
CA LEU A 201 15.32 -43.60 1.80
C LEU A 201 14.45 -43.82 0.57
N VAL A 202 13.14 -43.90 0.78
CA VAL A 202 12.15 -43.99 -0.30
C VAL A 202 11.73 -42.59 -0.75
N SER A 203 11.28 -41.75 0.19
CA SER A 203 10.85 -40.40 -0.10
C SER A 203 10.76 -39.53 1.15
N ILE A 204 10.84 -38.21 0.92
CA ILE A 204 10.51 -37.19 1.89
C ILE A 204 9.32 -36.42 1.31
N LYS A 205 8.17 -36.49 1.98
CA LYS A 205 6.95 -35.78 1.55
C LYS A 205 6.46 -34.83 2.62
N PRO A 206 6.72 -33.52 2.51
CA PRO A 206 6.11 -32.54 3.38
C PRO A 206 4.61 -32.46 3.14
N THR A 207 3.89 -32.14 4.20
CA THR A 207 2.49 -31.72 4.11
C THR A 207 2.46 -30.28 3.60
N GLU A 208 1.76 -30.07 2.49
CA GLU A 208 1.54 -28.72 1.98
C GLU A 208 0.67 -27.91 2.95
N PRO A 209 1.03 -26.65 3.24
CA PRO A 209 0.23 -25.80 4.10
C PRO A 209 -1.10 -25.44 3.41
N ASN A 210 -2.18 -25.39 4.19
CA ASN A 210 -3.44 -24.81 3.74
C ASN A 210 -3.40 -23.30 3.99
N LEU A 211 -3.25 -22.51 2.93
CA LEU A 211 -3.08 -21.04 2.99
C LEU A 211 -4.36 -20.28 2.60
N HIS A 212 -5.53 -20.88 2.84
CA HIS A 212 -6.82 -20.28 2.49
C HIS A 212 -7.44 -19.39 3.58
N GLY A 213 -6.68 -19.07 4.63
CA GLY A 213 -7.14 -18.27 5.74
C GLY A 213 -7.68 -16.90 5.33
N GLU A 214 -8.86 -16.59 5.87
CA GLU A 214 -9.53 -15.31 5.69
C GLU A 214 -9.17 -14.35 6.83
N LEU A 215 -8.82 -13.13 6.45
CA LEU A 215 -8.64 -12.00 7.36
C LEU A 215 -9.90 -11.16 7.36
N ASP A 216 -10.52 -10.99 8.53
CA ASP A 216 -11.60 -10.02 8.72
C ASP A 216 -10.98 -8.65 9.05
N ILE A 217 -11.00 -7.76 8.07
CA ILE A 217 -10.30 -6.47 8.15
C ILE A 217 -10.89 -5.60 9.27
N ASN A 218 -12.21 -5.66 9.50
CA ASN A 218 -12.85 -4.84 10.52
C ASN A 218 -12.56 -5.36 11.92
N GLN A 219 -12.61 -6.67 12.12
CA GLN A 219 -12.27 -7.28 13.41
C GLN A 219 -10.81 -7.04 13.79
N LEU A 220 -9.91 -7.08 12.81
CA LEU A 220 -8.47 -6.92 13.00
C LEU A 220 -8.01 -5.45 13.12
N THR A 221 -8.93 -4.48 13.00
CA THR A 221 -8.62 -3.05 13.10
C THR A 221 -9.45 -2.32 14.16
N THR A 222 -10.21 -3.04 14.99
CA THR A 222 -11.09 -2.47 16.02
C THR A 222 -10.90 -3.14 17.39
N GLY A 223 -11.47 -2.53 18.43
CA GLY A 223 -11.40 -3.06 19.80
C GLY A 223 -9.97 -3.17 20.32
N ALA A 224 -9.59 -4.36 20.80
CA ALA A 224 -8.23 -4.63 21.27
C ALA A 224 -7.16 -4.50 20.17
N ASN A 225 -7.56 -4.57 18.89
CA ASN A 225 -6.67 -4.41 17.73
C ASN A 225 -6.76 -3.01 17.11
N ALA A 226 -7.34 -2.02 17.80
CA ALA A 226 -7.49 -0.67 17.26
C ALA A 226 -6.14 0.04 17.00
N ALA A 227 -5.06 -0.41 17.65
CA ALA A 227 -3.71 0.06 17.42
C ALA A 227 -2.76 -1.12 17.18
N LEU A 228 -1.73 -0.87 16.38
CA LEU A 228 -0.63 -1.82 16.25
C LEU A 228 0.12 -1.93 17.57
N THR A 229 0.45 -3.15 17.96
CA THR A 229 1.35 -3.36 19.10
C THR A 229 2.77 -2.99 18.67
N PRO A 230 3.48 -2.13 19.42
CA PRO A 230 4.85 -1.79 19.09
C PRO A 230 5.73 -3.04 19.03
N GLN A 231 6.60 -3.11 18.03
CA GLN A 231 7.60 -4.17 17.94
C GLN A 231 8.45 -4.18 19.24
N GLN A 232 8.65 -5.36 19.82
CA GLN A 232 9.50 -5.48 21.00
C GLN A 232 10.96 -5.16 20.62
N THR A 233 11.65 -4.38 21.46
CA THR A 233 13.04 -3.96 21.20
C THR A 233 14.04 -5.12 21.19
N LYS A 234 13.67 -6.27 21.76
CA LYS A 234 14.53 -7.46 21.88
C LYS A 234 14.09 -8.64 21.01
N ALA A 235 12.95 -8.54 20.31
CA ALA A 235 12.41 -9.62 19.50
C ALA A 235 11.80 -9.08 18.22
N THR A 236 12.19 -9.66 17.09
CA THR A 236 11.67 -9.29 15.77
C THR A 236 10.65 -10.33 15.32
N ASN A 237 9.45 -9.86 14.94
CA ASN A 237 8.47 -10.71 14.27
C ASN A 237 9.06 -11.18 12.94
N LEU A 238 9.17 -12.50 12.77
CA LEU A 238 9.66 -13.10 11.52
C LEU A 238 8.62 -13.03 10.41
N LEU A 239 7.34 -13.13 10.78
CA LEU A 239 6.19 -13.05 9.89
C LEU A 239 5.45 -11.74 10.11
N THR A 240 4.88 -11.22 9.03
CA THR A 240 3.89 -10.16 9.06
C THR A 240 2.67 -10.67 9.84
N THR A 241 2.20 -9.91 10.82
CA THR A 241 1.02 -10.29 11.60
C THR A 241 -0.26 -9.98 10.82
N ASP A 242 -1.34 -10.71 11.15
CA ASP A 242 -2.66 -10.48 10.54
C ASP A 242 -3.20 -9.08 10.85
N VAL A 243 -2.89 -8.56 12.04
CA VAL A 243 -3.27 -7.21 12.46
C VAL A 243 -2.52 -6.15 11.65
N GLU A 244 -1.19 -6.29 11.47
CA GLU A 244 -0.40 -5.37 10.64
C GLU A 244 -0.93 -5.30 9.20
N LEU A 245 -1.21 -6.46 8.60
CA LEU A 245 -1.74 -6.55 7.24
C LEU A 245 -3.13 -5.91 7.13
N ALA A 246 -4.03 -6.17 8.09
CA ALA A 246 -5.36 -5.57 8.10
C ALA A 246 -5.33 -4.04 8.27
N HIS A 247 -4.47 -3.52 9.15
CA HIS A 247 -4.27 -2.09 9.32
C HIS A 247 -3.74 -1.42 8.05
N ALA A 248 -2.75 -2.03 7.40
CA ALA A 248 -2.20 -1.47 6.16
C ALA A 248 -3.28 -1.34 5.07
N ILE A 249 -4.13 -2.35 4.91
CA ILE A 249 -5.27 -2.33 3.98
C ILE A 249 -6.31 -1.27 4.39
N ASN A 250 -6.68 -1.21 5.67
CA ASN A 250 -7.67 -0.27 6.17
C ASN A 250 -7.21 1.19 6.06
N ASN A 251 -5.92 1.45 6.27
CA ASN A 251 -5.33 2.79 6.15
C ASN A 251 -5.42 3.31 4.72
N VAL A 252 -5.14 2.48 3.71
CA VAL A 252 -5.34 2.85 2.29
C VAL A 252 -6.79 3.15 1.99
N ARG A 253 -7.72 2.30 2.47
CA ARG A 253 -9.16 2.54 2.29
C ARG A 253 -9.61 3.87 2.89
N THR A 254 -9.13 4.17 4.09
CA THR A 254 -9.45 5.41 4.82
C THR A 254 -8.81 6.65 4.17
N ALA A 255 -7.60 6.50 3.63
CA ALA A 255 -6.89 7.57 2.94
C ALA A 255 -7.46 7.85 1.54
N ASN A 256 -8.08 6.85 0.91
CA ASN A 256 -8.74 6.98 -0.39
C ASN A 256 -10.06 7.76 -0.29
N LYS A 257 -9.94 9.07 -0.12
CA LYS A 257 -11.06 10.01 -0.06
C LYS A 257 -11.30 10.63 -1.42
N GLN A 258 -12.55 10.99 -1.70
CA GLN A 258 -12.89 11.78 -2.87
C GLN A 258 -12.19 13.14 -2.79
N LEU A 259 -11.58 13.57 -3.90
CA LEU A 259 -10.96 14.89 -3.97
C LEU A 259 -12.05 15.98 -3.94
N PRO A 260 -11.77 17.15 -3.36
CA PRO A 260 -12.70 18.27 -3.39
C PRO A 260 -12.98 18.68 -4.85
N SER A 261 -14.24 19.02 -5.14
CA SER A 261 -14.62 19.57 -6.44
C SER A 261 -14.09 20.99 -6.63
N THR A 262 -14.14 21.49 -7.87
CA THR A 262 -13.80 22.88 -8.19
C THR A 262 -14.90 23.84 -7.70
N LEU A 263 -14.56 25.11 -7.48
CA LEU A 263 -15.55 26.16 -7.18
C LEU A 263 -16.47 26.43 -8.37
N SER A 264 -16.08 26.03 -9.57
CA SER A 264 -16.93 26.07 -10.75
C SER A 264 -18.26 25.30 -10.56
N ASP A 265 -18.28 24.31 -9.66
CA ASP A 265 -19.47 23.52 -9.31
C ASP A 265 -20.26 24.11 -8.12
N THR A 266 -19.89 25.31 -7.64
CA THR A 266 -20.51 25.94 -6.47
C THR A 266 -21.36 27.15 -6.80
N THR A 267 -22.33 27.44 -5.95
CA THR A 267 -23.14 28.65 -6.03
C THR A 267 -22.63 29.74 -5.08
N ILE A 268 -23.04 30.98 -5.35
CA ILE A 268 -22.82 32.12 -4.44
C ILE A 268 -23.41 31.85 -3.07
N ALA A 269 -24.61 31.26 -3.01
CA ALA A 269 -25.29 30.92 -1.76
C ALA A 269 -24.48 29.92 -0.92
N ASP A 270 -23.83 28.93 -1.56
CA ASP A 270 -22.98 27.96 -0.85
C ASP A 270 -21.77 28.63 -0.20
N LEU A 271 -21.13 29.57 -0.89
CA LEU A 271 -20.00 30.32 -0.33
C LEU A 271 -20.43 31.29 0.76
N ALA A 272 -21.56 31.98 0.58
CA ALA A 272 -22.09 32.96 1.54
C ALA A 272 -22.47 32.33 2.90
N ARG A 273 -22.86 31.05 2.92
CA ARG A 273 -23.13 30.28 4.14
C ARG A 273 -21.89 29.99 4.98
N THR A 274 -20.69 30.18 4.43
CA THR A 274 -19.46 29.84 5.14
C THR A 274 -19.11 30.87 6.20
N LYS A 275 -18.49 30.41 7.29
CA LYS A 275 -18.05 31.31 8.37
C LYS A 275 -17.09 32.39 7.88
N GLU A 276 -16.23 32.03 6.94
CA GLU A 276 -15.26 32.93 6.33
C GLU A 276 -15.95 34.04 5.52
N ALA A 277 -17.05 33.74 4.83
CA ALA A 277 -17.87 34.75 4.17
C ALA A 277 -18.55 35.68 5.18
N GLN A 278 -19.17 35.13 6.23
CA GLN A 278 -19.79 35.95 7.28
C GLN A 278 -18.78 36.91 7.95
N LEU A 279 -17.56 36.44 8.19
CA LEU A 279 -16.48 37.26 8.73
C LEU A 279 -16.04 38.34 7.75
N LEU A 280 -15.84 38.00 6.47
CA LEU A 280 -15.49 38.97 5.44
C LEU A 280 -16.57 40.06 5.31
N ALA A 281 -17.85 39.69 5.23
CA ALA A 281 -18.95 40.66 5.18
C ALA A 281 -18.97 41.59 6.41
N ALA A 282 -18.67 41.06 7.60
CA ALA A 282 -18.58 41.88 8.81
C ALA A 282 -17.40 42.87 8.76
N TRP A 283 -16.23 42.43 8.29
CA TRP A 283 -15.05 43.31 8.13
C TRP A 283 -15.19 44.35 7.03
N LEU A 284 -15.91 44.03 5.94
CA LEU A 284 -16.22 45.02 4.91
C LEU A 284 -17.12 46.14 5.44
N LYS A 285 -17.96 45.84 6.44
CA LYS A 285 -18.84 46.82 7.07
C LYS A 285 -18.12 47.68 8.11
N ASP A 286 -17.32 47.05 8.97
CA ASP A 286 -16.52 47.73 9.99
C ASP A 286 -15.18 47.00 10.20
N PRO A 287 -14.12 47.42 9.49
CA PRO A 287 -12.81 46.77 9.59
C PRO A 287 -12.12 47.03 10.93
N THR A 288 -12.60 47.98 11.73
CA THR A 288 -12.00 48.41 13.01
C THR A 288 -12.79 47.93 14.24
N ALA A 289 -13.87 47.18 14.04
CA ALA A 289 -14.75 46.73 15.12
C ALA A 289 -14.00 45.88 16.16
N GLY A 290 -14.01 46.32 17.41
CA GLY A 290 -13.47 45.53 18.54
C GLY A 290 -14.27 44.25 18.86
N LYS A 291 -15.52 44.16 18.39
CA LYS A 291 -16.36 42.95 18.43
C LYS A 291 -17.20 42.85 17.15
N LEU A 292 -17.03 41.77 16.40
CA LEU A 292 -17.79 41.52 15.17
C LEU A 292 -19.18 40.96 15.49
N LYS A 293 -20.20 41.56 14.89
CA LYS A 293 -21.54 40.97 14.80
C LYS A 293 -21.70 40.35 13.42
N LEU A 294 -21.87 39.03 13.39
CA LEU A 294 -22.04 38.31 12.13
C LEU A 294 -23.47 38.42 11.63
N GLU A 295 -23.61 38.55 10.32
CA GLU A 295 -24.89 38.50 9.65
C GLU A 295 -25.35 37.05 9.54
N ALA A 296 -26.57 36.79 9.99
CA ALA A 296 -27.17 35.45 9.97
C ALA A 296 -27.91 35.18 8.65
N ASP A 297 -28.32 36.26 7.96
CA ASP A 297 -28.96 36.19 6.66
C ASP A 297 -27.91 36.03 5.54
N ASN A 298 -27.84 34.82 4.98
CA ASN A 298 -26.86 34.50 3.95
C ASN A 298 -27.07 35.30 2.66
N ASP A 299 -28.29 35.78 2.37
CA ASP A 299 -28.54 36.61 1.19
C ASP A 299 -27.91 37.99 1.36
N LYS A 300 -27.89 38.51 2.59
CA LYS A 300 -27.18 39.77 2.90
C LYS A 300 -25.68 39.59 2.85
N VAL A 301 -25.16 38.46 3.33
CA VAL A 301 -23.74 38.12 3.20
C VAL A 301 -23.36 38.00 1.72
N ALA A 302 -24.16 37.29 0.93
CA ALA A 302 -23.97 37.13 -0.50
C ALA A 302 -23.97 38.49 -1.22
N GLN A 303 -24.99 39.31 -0.96
CA GLN A 303 -25.10 40.65 -1.54
C GLN A 303 -23.92 41.56 -1.17
N ALA A 304 -23.44 41.49 0.07
CA ALA A 304 -22.34 42.33 0.55
C ALA A 304 -20.99 41.97 -0.09
N ILE A 305 -20.75 40.69 -0.36
CA ILE A 305 -19.46 40.22 -0.89
C ILE A 305 -19.47 40.14 -2.41
N PHE A 306 -20.52 39.53 -2.96
CA PHE A 306 -20.61 39.16 -4.38
C PHE A 306 -21.45 40.14 -5.20
N GLY A 307 -22.20 41.06 -4.56
CA GLY A 307 -23.14 41.95 -5.25
C GLY A 307 -24.39 41.24 -5.80
N HIS A 308 -24.51 39.94 -5.55
CA HIS A 308 -25.61 39.08 -5.97
C HIS A 308 -26.00 38.16 -4.83
N LYS A 309 -27.28 37.79 -4.73
CA LYS A 309 -27.78 36.84 -3.73
C LYS A 309 -27.58 35.39 -4.16
N ASP A 310 -27.67 35.15 -5.46
CA ASP A 310 -27.73 33.84 -6.08
C ASP A 310 -26.93 33.78 -7.40
N GLY A 311 -26.77 32.56 -7.93
CA GLY A 311 -26.06 32.28 -9.18
C GLY A 311 -24.84 31.40 -9.01
N SER A 312 -24.28 30.96 -10.13
CA SER A 312 -23.09 30.13 -10.21
C SER A 312 -21.81 30.95 -10.05
N ILE A 313 -20.84 30.45 -9.27
CA ILE A 313 -19.51 31.05 -9.17
C ILE A 313 -18.81 31.00 -10.53
N LYS A 314 -19.00 29.92 -11.30
CA LYS A 314 -18.44 29.78 -12.64
C LYS A 314 -18.90 30.92 -13.54
N GLU A 315 -20.21 31.10 -13.68
CA GLU A 315 -20.80 32.06 -14.63
C GLU A 315 -20.55 33.52 -14.21
N LYS A 316 -20.63 33.82 -12.90
CA LYS A 316 -20.58 35.19 -12.40
C LYS A 316 -19.16 35.70 -12.14
N PHE A 317 -18.20 34.81 -11.88
CA PHE A 317 -16.85 35.20 -11.45
C PHE A 317 -15.74 34.54 -12.26
N LEU A 318 -15.84 33.27 -12.64
CA LEU A 318 -14.72 32.61 -13.34
C LEU A 318 -14.75 32.87 -14.86
N GLU A 319 -15.89 32.66 -15.51
CA GLU A 319 -16.05 32.88 -16.95
C GLU A 319 -15.75 34.33 -17.39
N PRO A 320 -16.13 35.38 -16.64
CA PRO A 320 -15.77 36.76 -17.01
C PRO A 320 -14.27 37.01 -17.12
N LEU A 321 -13.44 36.24 -16.41
CA LEU A 321 -11.98 36.39 -16.45
C LEU A 321 -11.35 35.95 -17.78
N THR A 322 -12.09 35.22 -18.62
CA THR A 322 -11.71 34.94 -20.02
C THR A 322 -11.71 36.19 -20.89
N LYS A 323 -12.43 37.25 -20.46
CA LYS A 323 -12.59 38.50 -21.22
C LYS A 323 -11.87 39.66 -20.57
N GLU A 324 -11.55 39.55 -19.28
CA GLU A 324 -10.85 40.59 -18.53
C GLU A 324 -9.38 40.65 -18.95
N THR A 325 -9.04 41.57 -19.84
CA THR A 325 -7.68 41.74 -20.35
C THR A 325 -6.84 42.61 -19.44
N VAL A 326 -5.57 42.23 -19.28
CA VAL A 326 -4.59 43.02 -18.54
C VAL A 326 -3.33 43.18 -19.37
N THR A 327 -2.67 44.32 -19.20
CA THR A 327 -1.40 44.66 -19.84
C THR A 327 -0.39 44.96 -18.74
N ILE A 328 0.70 44.19 -18.70
CA ILE A 328 1.70 44.26 -17.65
C ILE A 328 3.05 44.64 -18.28
N PRO A 329 3.61 45.81 -17.94
CA PRO A 329 4.91 46.22 -18.44
C PRO A 329 6.02 45.34 -17.84
N THR A 330 7.02 45.04 -18.67
CA THR A 330 8.22 44.25 -18.34
C THR A 330 9.45 44.98 -18.90
N ASP A 331 10.65 44.45 -18.66
CA ASP A 331 11.91 44.90 -19.25
C ASP A 331 12.08 44.49 -20.72
N GLY A 332 11.22 43.60 -21.22
CA GLY A 332 11.15 43.15 -22.60
C GLY A 332 9.73 43.29 -23.19
N GLU A 333 9.20 42.23 -23.79
CA GLU A 333 7.85 42.25 -24.34
C GLU A 333 6.79 42.32 -23.25
N THR A 334 5.85 43.26 -23.42
CA THR A 334 4.73 43.45 -22.51
C THR A 334 3.87 42.19 -22.45
N ILE A 335 3.58 41.71 -21.24
CA ILE A 335 2.65 40.59 -21.06
C ILE A 335 1.23 41.12 -21.32
N LYS A 336 0.59 40.59 -22.36
CA LYS A 336 -0.81 40.87 -22.73
C LYS A 336 -1.60 39.58 -22.77
N GLY A 337 -2.81 39.61 -22.25
CA GLY A 337 -3.72 38.47 -22.26
C GLY A 337 -4.89 38.71 -21.31
N ASN A 338 -5.84 37.79 -21.30
CA ASN A 338 -6.86 37.77 -20.26
C ASN A 338 -6.33 37.15 -18.96
N ILE A 339 -7.02 37.40 -17.85
CA ILE A 339 -6.61 36.92 -16.52
C ILE A 339 -6.48 35.39 -16.49
N GLN A 340 -7.38 34.66 -17.17
CA GLN A 340 -7.31 33.20 -17.21
C GLN A 340 -6.06 32.71 -17.97
N GLU A 341 -5.79 33.24 -19.16
CA GLU A 341 -4.61 32.90 -19.97
C GLU A 341 -3.31 33.11 -19.18
N ILE A 342 -3.21 34.23 -18.47
CA ILE A 342 -2.02 34.57 -17.68
C ILE A 342 -1.90 33.66 -16.45
N ALA A 343 -3.02 33.31 -15.81
CA ALA A 343 -3.05 32.46 -14.63
C ALA A 343 -2.69 30.98 -14.92
N GLU A 344 -3.07 30.50 -16.10
CA GLU A 344 -2.78 29.13 -16.55
C GLU A 344 -1.41 29.02 -17.25
N GLY A 345 -0.88 30.15 -17.75
CA GLY A 345 0.39 30.23 -18.47
C GLY A 345 1.62 30.42 -17.58
N GLY A 346 2.79 30.55 -18.23
CA GLY A 346 4.08 30.76 -17.55
C GLY A 346 4.26 32.14 -16.90
N ASN A 347 3.37 33.09 -17.20
CA ASN A 347 3.49 34.49 -16.75
C ASN A 347 2.78 34.78 -15.40
N PHE A 348 2.16 33.78 -14.77
CA PHE A 348 1.43 33.95 -13.51
C PHE A 348 2.28 34.62 -12.41
N GLY A 349 3.52 34.17 -12.22
CA GLY A 349 4.41 34.72 -11.20
C GLY A 349 4.75 36.19 -11.41
N ALA A 350 5.09 36.58 -12.65
CA ALA A 350 5.37 37.97 -13.00
C ALA A 350 4.14 38.86 -12.83
N ALA A 351 2.96 38.38 -13.25
CA ALA A 351 1.71 39.09 -13.08
C ALA A 351 1.35 39.33 -11.60
N MET A 352 1.52 38.30 -10.76
CA MET A 352 1.33 38.42 -9.31
C MET A 352 2.26 39.48 -8.69
N ALA A 353 3.55 39.47 -9.05
CA ALA A 353 4.52 40.45 -8.57
C ALA A 353 4.14 41.88 -8.97
N TYR A 354 3.73 42.07 -10.23
CA TYR A 354 3.28 43.36 -10.74
C TYR A 354 2.04 43.88 -10.00
N PHE A 355 0.98 43.09 -9.89
CA PHE A 355 -0.25 43.54 -9.23
C PHE A 355 -0.06 43.77 -7.73
N TYR A 356 0.77 42.95 -7.08
CA TYR A 356 1.15 43.20 -5.70
C TYR A 356 1.81 44.59 -5.53
N ALA A 357 2.83 44.89 -6.35
CA ALA A 357 3.52 46.18 -6.29
C ALA A 357 2.58 47.35 -6.61
N LYS A 358 1.71 47.18 -7.60
CA LYS A 358 0.68 48.17 -7.98
C LYS A 358 -0.28 48.45 -6.81
N ASN A 359 -0.76 47.41 -6.14
CA ASN A 359 -1.69 47.53 -5.00
C ASN A 359 -1.02 48.11 -3.75
N GLN A 360 0.29 47.89 -3.55
CA GLN A 360 1.04 48.55 -2.47
C GLN A 360 1.16 50.06 -2.72
N LYS A 361 1.49 50.46 -3.96
CA LYS A 361 1.59 51.87 -4.33
C LYS A 361 0.26 52.60 -4.16
N MET A 362 -0.86 51.99 -4.57
CA MET A 362 -2.19 52.60 -4.39
C MET A 362 -2.58 52.77 -2.92
N ARG A 363 -2.19 51.85 -2.04
CA ARG A 363 -2.43 51.97 -0.60
C ARG A 363 -1.65 53.10 0.08
N GLN A 364 -0.49 53.48 -0.45
CA GLN A 364 0.30 54.58 0.11
C GLN A 364 -0.20 55.98 -0.32
N GLN A 365 -1.14 56.03 -1.26
CA GLN A 365 -1.68 57.28 -1.83
C GLN A 365 -3.01 57.72 -1.18
N HIS A 366 -3.53 56.94 -0.22
CA HIS A 366 -4.77 57.16 0.52
C HIS A 366 -4.52 57.07 2.02
#